data_AF-A0A399ZPM4-F1
#
_entry.id   AF-A0A399ZPM4-F1
#
_cell.length_a   1.000
_cell.length_b   1.000
_cell.length_c   1.000
_cell.angle_alpha   90.00
_cell.angle_beta   90.00
_cell.angle_gamma   90.00
#
_symmetry.space_group_name_H-M   'P 1'
#
loop_
_entity.id
_entity.type
_entity.pdbx_description
1 polymer ?
#
loop_
_entity_poly.entity_id
_entity_poly.type
_entity_poly.pdbx_seq_one_letter_code
_entity_poly.pdbx_strand_id
1 'polypeptide(L)'
;MPGFSRRTFLKLSGAAALTLAFAQPQFQLLEPVNVDNPLAGYPDRNWERVYHDQYNYDSTFTYVCSPNDTHACRLRAFVRNGIILRSEQNYDV
;
A
#
# COMPACT_ATOMS: atom_id res chain seq x y z
N MET A 1 26.20 51.14 -41.42
CA MET A 1 26.09 49.80 -40.81
C MET A 1 25.57 48.86 -41.88
N PRO A 2 26.31 47.81 -42.30
CA PRO A 2 25.80 46.89 -43.32
C PRO A 2 24.54 46.21 -42.75
N GLY A 3 23.39 46.51 -43.35
CA GLY A 3 22.10 46.04 -42.85
C GLY A 3 21.93 44.53 -43.04
N PHE A 4 21.31 43.88 -42.06
CA PHE A 4 21.02 42.45 -42.10
C PHE A 4 20.10 42.14 -43.29
N SER A 5 20.63 41.57 -44.37
CA SER A 5 19.85 41.29 -45.58
C SER A 5 18.98 40.05 -45.41
N ARG A 6 17.83 40.00 -46.09
CA ARG A 6 16.95 38.81 -46.13
C ARG A 6 17.70 37.54 -46.51
N ARG A 7 18.64 37.64 -47.45
CA ARG A 7 19.46 36.50 -47.91
C ARG A 7 20.42 36.02 -46.82
N THR A 8 21.00 36.94 -46.07
CA THR A 8 21.89 36.63 -44.93
C THR A 8 21.11 35.94 -43.83
N PHE A 9 19.90 36.44 -43.51
CA PHE A 9 18.97 35.80 -42.58
C PHE A 9 18.64 34.37 -43.01
N LEU A 10 18.19 34.15 -44.25
CA LEU A 10 17.83 32.81 -44.74
C LEU A 10 19.00 31.82 -44.70
N LYS A 11 20.22 32.26 -45.01
CA LYS A 11 21.42 31.41 -44.90
C LYS A 11 21.72 31.05 -43.45
N LEU A 12 21.62 32.00 -42.53
CA LEU A 12 21.86 31.76 -41.11
C LEU A 12 20.81 30.83 -40.51
N SER A 13 19.53 31.07 -40.82
CA SER A 13 18.41 30.25 -40.37
C SER A 13 18.49 28.82 -40.91
N GLY A 14 18.86 28.66 -42.19
CA GLY A 14 19.07 27.35 -42.81
C GLY A 14 20.23 26.58 -42.17
N ALA A 15 21.35 27.26 -41.89
CA ALA A 15 22.49 26.67 -41.18
C ALA A 15 22.11 26.27 -39.75
N ALA A 16 21.40 27.14 -39.01
CA ALA A 16 20.95 26.87 -37.65
C ALA A 16 19.96 25.69 -37.57
N ALA A 17 19.03 25.60 -38.54
CA ALA A 17 18.09 24.50 -38.63
C ALA A 17 18.79 23.17 -38.92
N LEU A 18 19.78 23.15 -39.83
CA LEU A 18 20.60 21.97 -40.11
C LEU A 18 21.39 21.55 -38.86
N THR A 19 22.00 22.49 -38.13
CA THR A 19 22.72 22.16 -36.89
C THR A 19 21.80 21.56 -35.83
N LEU A 20 20.58 22.06 -35.67
CA LEU A 20 19.61 21.51 -34.71
C LEU A 20 19.10 20.13 -35.14
N ALA A 21 18.93 19.89 -36.44
CA ALA A 21 18.52 18.58 -36.97
C ALA A 21 19.56 17.48 -36.71
N PHE A 22 20.86 17.83 -36.68
CA PHE A 22 21.95 16.89 -36.38
C PHE A 22 22.41 16.89 -34.92
N ALA A 23 22.01 17.88 -34.11
CA ALA A 23 22.48 18.03 -32.73
C ALA A 23 21.92 16.98 -31.75
N GLN A 24 20.93 16.17 -32.16
CA GLN A 24 20.23 15.18 -31.32
C GLN A 24 20.12 15.65 -29.85
N PRO A 25 19.48 16.80 -29.60
CA PRO A 25 19.44 17.39 -28.27
C PRO A 25 18.89 16.38 -27.26
N GLN A 26 19.70 16.06 -26.25
CA GLN A 26 19.33 15.09 -25.23
C GLN A 26 18.38 15.75 -24.23
N PHE A 27 17.07 15.66 -24.51
CA PHE A 27 16.00 16.13 -23.64
C PHE A 27 15.71 15.16 -22.49
N GLN A 28 16.75 14.54 -21.92
CA GLN A 28 16.63 13.54 -20.87
C GLN A 28 15.88 14.06 -19.64
N LEU A 29 15.92 15.39 -19.41
CA LEU A 29 15.18 16.06 -18.34
C LEU A 29 13.67 16.24 -18.63
N LEU A 30 13.25 16.11 -19.88
CA LEU A 30 11.85 16.20 -20.31
C LEU A 30 11.23 14.82 -20.51
N GLU A 31 11.98 13.74 -20.29
CA GLU A 31 11.43 12.40 -20.36
C GLU A 31 10.39 12.22 -19.25
N PRO A 32 9.16 11.78 -19.60
CA PRO A 32 8.13 11.54 -18.61
C PRO A 32 8.58 10.43 -17.67
N VAL A 33 8.60 10.74 -16.37
CA VAL A 33 8.83 9.73 -15.34
C VAL A 33 7.57 8.88 -15.24
N ASN A 34 7.66 7.61 -15.64
CA ASN A 34 6.61 6.64 -15.39
C ASN A 34 6.74 6.15 -13.95
N VAL A 35 5.80 6.55 -13.09
CA VAL A 35 5.67 6.04 -11.73
C VAL A 35 4.47 5.09 -11.71
N ASP A 36 4.74 3.80 -11.58
CA ASP A 36 3.69 2.79 -11.45
C ASP A 36 2.82 3.07 -10.21
N ASN A 37 1.54 2.68 -10.27
CA ASN A 37 0.62 2.89 -9.14
C ASN A 37 1.09 2.05 -7.93
N PRO A 38 1.53 2.68 -6.82
CA PRO A 38 2.04 1.97 -5.65
C PRO A 38 0.96 1.18 -4.91
N LEU A 39 -0.31 1.40 -5.23
CA LEU A 39 -1.48 0.70 -4.68
C LEU A 39 -2.06 -0.35 -5.63
N ALA A 40 -1.44 -0.59 -6.80
CA ALA A 40 -1.93 -1.58 -7.76
C ALA A 40 -1.81 -3.02 -7.23
N GLY A 41 -0.81 -3.28 -6.38
CA GLY A 41 -0.61 -4.55 -5.70
C GLY A 41 -1.09 -4.49 -4.26
N TYR A 42 -1.73 -5.56 -3.79
CA TYR A 42 -1.92 -5.78 -2.37
C TYR A 42 -0.63 -6.38 -1.78
N PRO A 43 -0.14 -5.91 -0.63
CA PRO A 43 1.07 -6.46 -0.02
C PRO A 43 0.90 -7.92 0.40
N ASP A 44 2.01 -8.60 0.63
CA ASP A 44 2.00 -9.94 1.24
C ASP A 44 1.26 -9.92 2.60
N ARG A 45 0.31 -10.83 2.79
CA ARG A 45 -0.52 -10.94 3.99
C ARG A 45 -0.12 -12.10 4.90
N ASN A 46 1.01 -12.77 4.66
CA ASN A 46 1.39 -13.93 5.46
C ASN A 46 1.65 -13.58 6.94
N TRP A 47 1.97 -12.31 7.22
CA TRP A 47 2.09 -11.80 8.58
C TRP A 47 0.77 -11.86 9.37
N GLU A 48 -0.39 -11.77 8.71
CA GLU A 48 -1.71 -11.81 9.37
C GLU A 48 -1.99 -13.15 10.04
N ARG A 49 -1.34 -14.23 9.57
CA ARG A 49 -1.40 -15.56 10.17
C ARG A 49 -1.02 -15.54 11.65
N VAL A 50 -0.14 -14.63 12.07
CA VAL A 50 0.25 -14.50 13.49
C VAL A 50 -0.96 -14.14 14.35
N TYR A 51 -1.78 -13.18 13.91
CA TYR A 51 -2.97 -12.75 14.65
C TYR A 51 -4.09 -13.80 14.59
N HIS A 52 -4.25 -14.46 13.44
CA HIS A 52 -5.18 -15.58 13.34
C HIS A 52 -4.79 -16.73 14.27
N ASP A 53 -3.50 -17.06 14.34
CA ASP A 53 -3.04 -18.08 15.27
C ASP A 53 -3.23 -17.65 16.71
N GLN A 54 -2.90 -16.40 17.08
CA GLN A 54 -3.14 -15.89 18.44
C GLN A 54 -4.59 -16.03 18.91
N TYR A 55 -5.57 -15.81 18.02
CA TYR A 55 -7.00 -15.88 18.37
C TYR A 55 -7.59 -17.30 18.32
N ASN A 56 -6.86 -18.25 17.73
CA ASN A 56 -7.35 -19.61 17.52
C ASN A 56 -7.32 -20.46 18.82
N TYR A 57 -8.13 -21.51 18.87
CA TYR A 57 -8.39 -22.33 20.06
C TYR A 57 -8.73 -23.78 19.68
N ASP A 58 -8.52 -24.72 20.61
CA ASP A 58 -8.74 -26.15 20.39
C ASP A 58 -10.16 -26.59 20.79
N SER A 59 -10.70 -25.99 21.86
CA SER A 59 -12.04 -26.31 22.35
C SER A 59 -12.66 -25.14 23.11
N THR A 60 -13.96 -25.23 23.35
CA THR A 60 -14.70 -24.25 24.15
C THR A 60 -15.71 -24.93 25.05
N PHE A 61 -15.98 -24.33 26.20
CA PHE A 61 -17.09 -24.72 27.07
C PHE A 61 -17.72 -23.49 27.71
N THR A 62 -18.96 -23.62 28.17
CA THR A 62 -19.68 -22.54 28.83
C THR A 62 -19.62 -22.68 30.34
N TYR A 63 -19.60 -21.54 31.03
CA TYR A 63 -19.63 -21.46 32.48
C TYR A 63 -20.38 -20.21 32.93
N VAL A 64 -20.74 -20.16 34.21
CA VAL A 64 -21.33 -18.97 34.82
C VAL A 64 -20.28 -18.30 35.69
N CYS A 65 -20.07 -17.00 35.48
CA CYS A 65 -19.29 -16.18 36.40
C CYS A 65 -20.12 -15.96 37.67
N SER A 66 -19.63 -16.42 38.83
CA SER A 66 -20.38 -16.35 40.10
C SER A 66 -19.71 -15.53 41.22
N PRO A 67 -19.12 -14.34 40.96
CA PRO A 67 -18.77 -13.41 42.02
C PRO A 67 -20.04 -12.74 42.57
N ASN A 68 -19.90 -11.99 43.66
CA ASN A 68 -21.00 -11.19 44.21
C ASN A 68 -21.20 -9.90 43.41
N ASP A 69 -21.59 -10.03 42.15
CA ASP A 69 -21.82 -8.91 41.22
C ASP A 69 -23.30 -8.78 40.79
N THR A 70 -24.17 -9.68 41.25
CA THR A 70 -25.59 -9.79 40.87
C THR A 70 -25.89 -10.20 39.42
N HIS A 71 -24.87 -10.34 38.57
CA HIS A 71 -25.07 -10.54 37.14
C HIS A 71 -25.22 -12.01 36.74
N ALA A 72 -24.46 -12.91 37.38
CA ALA A 72 -24.43 -14.33 37.02
C ALA A 72 -24.24 -14.57 35.50
N CYS A 73 -23.31 -13.82 34.88
CA CYS A 73 -23.10 -13.85 33.44
C CYS A 73 -22.72 -15.24 32.92
N ARG A 74 -23.41 -15.72 31.87
CA ARG A 74 -22.98 -16.90 31.10
C ARG A 74 -21.85 -16.49 30.16
N LEU A 75 -20.70 -17.12 30.32
CA LEU A 75 -19.50 -16.89 29.53
C LEU A 75 -19.10 -18.16 28.77
N ARG A 76 -18.31 -17.98 27.71
CA ARG A 76 -17.64 -19.04 26.98
C ARG A 76 -16.14 -18.94 27.20
N ALA A 77 -15.53 -20.03 27.69
CA ALA A 77 -14.08 -20.16 27.80
C ALA A 77 -13.53 -20.76 26.50
N PHE A 78 -12.41 -20.22 26.04
CA PHE A 78 -11.66 -20.69 24.87
C PHE A 78 -10.35 -21.31 25.35
N VAL A 79 -10.14 -22.58 25.02
CA VAL A 79 -9.06 -23.40 25.56
C VAL A 79 -8.08 -23.76 24.45
N ARG A 80 -6.79 -23.61 24.73
CA ARG A 80 -5.71 -24.11 23.87
C ARG A 80 -4.64 -24.76 24.73
N ASN A 81 -4.10 -25.89 24.26
CA ASN A 81 -3.10 -26.68 25.00
C ASN A 81 -3.53 -27.00 26.45
N GLY A 82 -4.85 -27.19 26.66
CA GLY A 82 -5.43 -27.46 27.98
C GLY A 82 -5.52 -26.24 28.92
N ILE A 83 -5.20 -25.04 28.46
CA ILE A 83 -5.22 -23.80 29.25
C ILE A 83 -6.29 -22.85 28.71
N ILE A 84 -7.05 -22.21 29.61
CA ILE A 84 -7.99 -21.15 29.24
C ILE A 84 -7.19 -19.92 28.80
N LEU A 85 -7.36 -19.51 27.54
CA LEU A 85 -6.71 -18.32 26.98
C LEU A 85 -7.56 -17.06 27.15
N ARG A 86 -8.88 -17.21 26.98
CA ARG A 86 -9.82 -16.10 26.89
C ARG A 86 -11.21 -16.52 27.34
N SER A 87 -11.98 -15.55 27.83
CA SER A 87 -13.41 -15.66 28.06
C SER A 87 -14.16 -14.55 27.33
N GLU A 88 -15.32 -14.85 26.76
CA GLU A 88 -16.24 -13.90 26.11
C GLU A 88 -17.68 -14.16 26.57
N GLN A 89 -18.56 -13.19 26.37
CA GLN A 89 -20.00 -13.35 26.53
C GLN A 89 -20.52 -14.48 25.63
N ASN A 90 -21.39 -15.32 26.19
CA ASN A 90 -22.01 -16.39 25.44
C ASN A 90 -23.27 -15.84 24.75
N TYR A 91 -23.18 -15.54 23.45
CA TYR A 91 -24.28 -15.01 22.62
C TYR A 91 -25.20 -16.14 22.11
N ASP A 92 -25.74 -16.98 23.00
CA ASP A 92 -26.57 -18.14 22.67
C ASP A 92 -28.08 -17.88 22.74
N VAL A 93 -28.49 -16.61 22.64
CA VAL A 93 -29.89 -16.15 22.61
C VAL A 93 -30.31 -15.68 21.23
#